data_AF-A0A3N2G296-F1
#
_entry.id   AF-A0A3N2G296-F1
#
_cell.length_a   1.000
_cell.length_b   1.000
_cell.length_c   1.000
_cell.angle_alpha   90.00
_cell.angle_beta   90.00
_cell.angle_gamma   90.00
#
_symmetry.space_group_name_H-M   'P 1'
#
loop_
_entity.id
_entity.type
_entity.pdbx_description
1 polymer ?
#
loop_
_entity_poly.entity_id
_entity_poly.type
_entity_poly.pdbx_seq_one_letter_code
_entity_poly.pdbx_strand_id
1 'polypeptide(L)'
;MPPTLPHDPHLYRRLRWRARAWTVGFGTVLLLMVVDVVQRYGSDSEQVRRSAAWIAFQAGLLAVAAAFVLRFQWTRSYRARPHRLHTDESDWAWRGVPEMDAPPREHLSLNGDGVLPPRW
;
A
#
# COMPACT_ATOMS: atom_id res chain seq x y z
N MET A 1 -4.39 1.04 -25.59
CA MET A 1 -4.92 -0.10 -24.82
C MET A 1 -4.71 0.19 -23.34
N PRO A 2 -5.76 0.18 -22.50
CA PRO A 2 -5.56 0.30 -21.06
C PRO A 2 -4.73 -0.91 -20.58
N PRO A 3 -3.75 -0.71 -19.70
CA PRO A 3 -2.93 -1.80 -19.18
C PRO A 3 -3.85 -2.81 -18.48
N THR A 4 -3.74 -4.08 -18.86
CA THR A 4 -4.43 -5.19 -18.20
C THR A 4 -4.02 -5.21 -16.73
N LEU A 5 -4.94 -4.85 -15.84
CA LEU A 5 -4.68 -4.80 -14.41
C LEU A 5 -4.41 -6.23 -13.91
N PRO A 6 -3.26 -6.53 -13.29
CA PRO A 6 -2.98 -7.88 -12.80
C PRO A 6 -3.99 -8.25 -11.71
N HIS A 7 -4.69 -9.36 -11.93
CA HIS A 7 -5.88 -9.78 -11.18
C HIS A 7 -5.64 -10.85 -10.10
N ASP A 8 -4.39 -11.24 -9.81
CA ASP A 8 -4.12 -12.38 -8.93
C ASP A 8 -4.06 -12.02 -7.42
N PRO A 9 -5.09 -12.37 -6.61
CA PRO A 9 -5.10 -12.08 -5.18
C PRO A 9 -4.03 -12.88 -4.42
N HIS A 10 -3.65 -14.07 -4.91
CA HIS A 10 -2.61 -14.90 -4.31
C HIS A 10 -1.22 -14.30 -4.47
N LEU A 11 -0.93 -13.72 -5.64
CA LEU A 11 0.34 -13.05 -5.92
C LEU A 11 0.50 -11.82 -5.01
N TYR A 12 -0.57 -11.02 -4.87
CA TYR A 12 -0.59 -9.89 -3.94
C TYR A 12 -0.33 -10.31 -2.49
N ARG A 13 -1.02 -11.35 -1.99
CA ARG A 13 -0.81 -11.87 -0.63
C ARG A 13 0.64 -12.33 -0.41
N ARG A 14 1.23 -13.05 -1.37
CA ARG A 14 2.64 -13.49 -1.30
C ARG A 14 3.60 -12.31 -1.25
N LEU A 15 3.42 -11.30 -2.11
CA LEU A 15 4.27 -10.11 -2.10
C LEU A 15 4.14 -9.31 -0.79
N ARG A 16 2.93 -9.18 -0.26
CA ARG A 16 2.69 -8.48 1.01
C ARG A 16 3.28 -9.21 2.21
N TRP A 17 3.20 -10.54 2.24
CA TRP A 17 3.88 -11.35 3.25
C TRP A 17 5.40 -11.22 3.17
N ARG A 18 5.99 -11.23 1.96
CA ARG A 18 7.42 -11.00 1.79
C ARG A 18 7.85 -9.62 2.27
N ALA A 19 7.08 -8.56 1.94
CA ALA A 19 7.36 -7.21 2.42
C ALA A 19 7.32 -7.11 3.96
N ARG A 20 6.35 -7.77 4.60
CA ARG A 20 6.27 -7.89 6.06
C ARG A 20 7.46 -8.66 6.64
N ALA A 21 7.81 -9.81 6.06
CA ALA A 21 8.95 -10.61 6.51
C ALA A 21 10.27 -9.80 6.43
N TRP A 22 10.48 -9.05 5.35
CA TRP A 22 11.61 -8.12 5.25
C TRP A 22 11.58 -7.02 6.31
N THR A 23 10.40 -6.46 6.60
CA THR A 23 10.24 -5.42 7.62
C THR A 23 10.57 -5.96 9.02
N VAL A 24 10.09 -7.16 9.34
CA VAL A 24 10.40 -7.84 10.60
C VAL A 24 11.88 -8.20 10.69
N GLY A 25 12.46 -8.75 9.61
CA GLY A 25 13.87 -9.11 9.56
C GLY A 25 14.78 -7.91 9.80
N PHE A 26 14.60 -6.83 9.03
CA PHE A 26 15.38 -5.60 9.21
C PHE A 26 15.13 -4.93 10.56
N GLY A 27 13.87 -4.91 11.03
CA GLY A 27 13.53 -4.37 12.34
C GLY A 27 14.23 -5.10 13.48
N THR A 28 14.32 -6.44 13.39
CA THR A 28 15.01 -7.27 14.38
C THR A 28 16.52 -7.01 14.37
N VAL A 29 17.14 -6.95 13.19
CA VAL A 29 18.57 -6.65 13.06
C VAL A 29 18.90 -5.25 13.61
N LEU A 30 18.10 -4.25 13.27
CA LEU A 30 18.29 -2.89 13.80
C LEU A 30 18.13 -2.84 15.32
N LEU A 31 17.14 -3.55 15.87
CA LEU A 31 16.94 -3.63 17.31
C LEU A 31 18.18 -4.24 18.00
N LEU A 32 18.73 -5.34 17.46
CA LEU A 32 19.94 -5.97 18.01
C LEU A 32 21.14 -5.02 17.96
N MET A 33 21.31 -4.27 16.87
CA MET A 33 22.39 -3.28 16.77
C MET A 33 22.22 -2.14 17.78
N VAL A 34 21.00 -1.66 18.03
CA VAL A 34 20.74 -0.63 19.05
C VAL A 34 21.10 -1.16 20.44
N VAL A 35 20.72 -2.40 20.77
CA VAL A 35 21.08 -3.03 22.04
C VAL A 35 22.60 -3.14 22.18
N ASP A 36 23.32 -3.57 21.14
CA ASP A 36 24.79 -3.66 21.15
C ASP A 36 25.44 -2.29 21.36
N VAL A 37 24.94 -1.24 20.69
CA VAL A 37 25.43 0.13 20.90
C VAL A 37 25.22 0.58 22.35
N VAL A 38 24.03 0.37 22.91
CA VAL A 38 23.72 0.75 24.30
C VAL A 38 24.63 0.00 25.29
N GLN A 39 24.83 -1.30 25.09
CA GLN A 39 25.73 -2.10 25.93
C GLN A 39 27.18 -1.61 25.86
N ARG A 40 27.66 -1.22 24.68
CA ARG A 40 29.02 -0.70 24.50
C ARG A 40 29.21 0.67 25.13
N TYR A 41 28.20 1.53 25.09
CA TYR A 41 28.23 2.82 25.79
C TYR A 41 28.32 2.66 27.31
N GLY A 42 27.65 1.64 27.87
CA GLY A 42 27.71 1.31 29.29
C GLY A 42 28.93 0.49 29.72
N SER A 43 29.87 0.17 28.80
CA SER A 43 31.03 -0.64 29.12
C SER A 43 32.11 0.15 29.87
N ASP A 44 32.75 -0.49 30.84
CA ASP A 44 33.90 0.06 31.58
C ASP A 44 35.18 0.17 30.74
N SER A 45 35.25 -0.55 29.62
CA SER A 45 36.41 -0.48 28.71
C SER A 45 36.30 0.72 27.77
N GLU A 46 37.28 1.63 27.86
CA GLU A 46 37.38 2.81 26.98
C GLU A 46 37.45 2.42 25.49
N GLN A 47 38.13 1.32 25.17
CA GLN A 47 38.24 0.83 23.79
C GLN A 47 36.88 0.35 23.26
N VAL A 48 36.10 -0.36 24.09
CA VAL A 48 34.76 -0.82 23.74
C VAL A 48 33.81 0.35 23.55
N ARG A 49 33.87 1.35 24.44
CA ARG A 49 33.05 2.56 24.36
C ARG A 49 33.33 3.37 23.09
N ARG A 50 34.60 3.52 22.69
CA ARG A 50 34.95 4.17 21.41
C ARG A 50 34.42 3.41 20.19
N SER A 51 34.40 2.08 20.25
CA SER A 51 33.84 1.26 19.17
C SER A 51 32.32 1.44 18.97
N ALA A 52 31.60 1.96 19.98
CA ALA A 52 30.15 2.17 19.90
C ALA A 52 29.77 3.15 18.78
N ALA A 53 30.55 4.23 18.59
CA ALA A 53 30.30 5.21 17.53
C ALA A 53 30.42 4.60 16.13
N TRP A 54 31.39 3.69 15.95
CA TRP A 54 31.57 2.97 14.69
C TRP A 54 30.38 2.04 14.39
N ILE A 55 29.89 1.32 15.39
CA ILE A 55 28.71 0.45 15.23
C ILE A 55 27.44 1.26 15.02
N ALA A 56 27.28 2.39 15.70
CA ALA A 56 26.17 3.31 15.46
C ALA A 56 26.17 3.83 14.01
N PHE A 57 27.34 4.15 13.46
CA PHE A 57 27.48 4.52 12.06
C PHE A 57 27.08 3.37 11.11
N GLN A 58 27.54 2.14 11.36
CA GLN A 58 27.14 0.97 10.57
C GLN A 58 25.63 0.72 10.65
N ALA A 59 25.02 0.85 11.83
CA ALA A 59 23.59 0.71 12.03
C ALA A 59 22.81 1.76 11.22
N GLY A 60 23.28 3.00 11.20
CA GLY A 60 22.70 4.07 10.37
C GLY A 60 22.76 3.75 8.87
N LEU A 61 23.91 3.26 8.40
CA LEU A 61 24.08 2.89 6.99
C LEU A 61 23.18 1.70 6.60
N LEU A 62 23.05 0.72 7.50
CA LEU A 62 22.14 -0.42 7.35
C LEU A 62 20.67 0.03 7.36
N ALA A 63 20.29 1.00 8.21
CA ALA A 63 18.95 1.58 8.22
C ALA A 63 18.60 2.26 6.89
N VAL A 64 19.54 3.01 6.32
CA VAL A 64 19.37 3.66 5.01
C VAL A 64 19.17 2.60 3.92
N ALA A 65 20.04 1.58 3.86
CA ALA A 65 19.91 0.50 2.89
C ALA A 65 18.58 -0.27 3.05
N ALA A 66 18.20 -0.57 4.30
CA ALA A 66 16.93 -1.21 4.62
C ALA A 66 15.74 -0.36 4.16
N ALA A 67 15.78 0.96 4.33
CA ALA A 67 14.72 1.86 3.87
C ALA A 67 14.53 1.78 2.35
N PHE A 68 15.61 1.72 1.57
CA PHE A 68 15.53 1.53 0.11
C PHE A 68 14.93 0.18 -0.27
N VAL A 69 15.39 -0.91 0.36
CA VAL A 69 14.87 -2.26 0.10
C VAL A 69 13.39 -2.36 0.47
N LEU A 70 13.01 -1.87 1.65
CA LEU A 70 11.63 -1.87 2.11
C LEU A 70 10.75 -1.01 1.20
N ARG A 71 11.20 0.19 0.82
CA ARG A 71 10.49 1.04 -0.16
C ARG A 71 10.26 0.27 -1.46
N PHE A 72 11.27 -0.40 -1.99
CA PHE A 72 11.13 -1.19 -3.23
C PHE A 72 10.12 -2.32 -3.08
N GLN A 73 10.19 -3.10 -2.00
CA GLN A 73 9.29 -4.23 -1.75
C GLN A 73 7.84 -3.77 -1.52
N TRP A 74 7.64 -2.70 -0.75
CA TRP A 74 6.32 -2.12 -0.54
C TRP A 74 5.76 -1.50 -1.82
N THR A 75 6.56 -0.79 -2.60
CA THR A 75 6.12 -0.26 -3.92
C THR A 75 5.70 -1.39 -4.86
N ARG A 76 6.46 -2.49 -4.90
CA ARG A 76 6.10 -3.69 -5.68
C ARG A 76 4.79 -4.31 -5.19
N SER A 77 4.57 -4.38 -3.88
CA SER A 77 3.31 -4.87 -3.31
C SER A 77 2.12 -3.95 -3.64
N TYR A 78 2.31 -2.63 -3.60
CA TYR A 78 1.25 -1.66 -3.91
C TYR A 78 0.86 -1.68 -5.39
N ARG A 79 1.83 -1.83 -6.29
CA ARG A 79 1.57 -2.00 -7.74
C ARG A 79 0.77 -3.27 -8.04
N ALA A 80 0.92 -4.31 -7.23
CA ALA A 80 0.17 -5.56 -7.35
C ALA A 80 -1.17 -5.54 -6.59
N ARG A 81 -1.59 -4.40 -6.03
CA ARG A 81 -2.85 -4.31 -5.29
C ARG A 81 -4.02 -4.56 -6.25
N PRO A 82 -4.85 -5.59 -6.03
CA PRO A 82 -6.02 -5.82 -6.86
C PRO A 82 -6.95 -4.62 -6.71
N HIS A 83 -7.19 -3.91 -7.80
CA HIS A 83 -8.21 -2.89 -7.86
C HIS A 83 -9.54 -3.64 -7.97
N ARG A 84 -10.24 -3.76 -6.85
CA ARG A 84 -11.67 -4.10 -6.91
C ARG A 84 -12.35 -2.88 -7.51
N LEU A 85 -12.62 -2.93 -8.81
CA LEU A 85 -13.78 -2.21 -9.32
C LEU A 85 -14.97 -2.76 -8.52
N HIS A 86 -15.73 -1.89 -7.87
CA HIS A 86 -17.05 -2.25 -7.37
C HIS A 86 -17.91 -2.54 -8.60
N THR A 87 -17.78 -3.74 -9.15
CA THR A 87 -18.74 -4.35 -10.05
C THR A 87 -19.51 -5.37 -9.23
N ASP A 88 -20.26 -4.88 -8.24
CA ASP A 88 -21.51 -5.55 -7.94
C ASP A 88 -22.50 -5.10 -9.04
N GLU A 89 -22.27 -5.59 -10.27
CA GLU A 89 -23.26 -5.67 -11.34
C GLU A 89 -24.16 -6.89 -11.12
N SER A 90 -24.46 -7.18 -9.87
CA SER A 90 -25.51 -8.12 -9.58
C SER A 90 -26.85 -7.44 -9.89
N ASP A 91 -27.75 -8.11 -10.60
CA ASP A 91 -29.09 -7.62 -11.00
C ASP A 91 -29.94 -7.02 -9.87
N TRP A 92 -29.54 -7.18 -8.60
CA TRP A 92 -30.17 -6.56 -7.44
C TRP A 92 -29.64 -5.17 -7.08
N ALA A 93 -28.51 -4.71 -7.63
CA ALA A 93 -27.97 -3.37 -7.38
C ALA A 93 -28.83 -2.25 -8.00
N TRP A 94 -29.69 -2.62 -8.96
CA TRP A 94 -30.59 -1.69 -9.66
C TRP A 94 -32.03 -1.67 -9.10
N ARG A 95 -32.38 -2.58 -8.18
CA ARG A 95 -33.70 -2.54 -7.52
C ARG A 95 -33.73 -1.42 -6.50
N GLY A 96 -34.54 -0.40 -6.77
CA GLY A 96 -34.74 0.75 -5.89
C GLY A 96 -34.17 2.07 -6.42
N VAL A 97 -33.63 2.09 -7.65
CA VAL A 97 -33.37 3.35 -8.37
C VAL A 97 -34.65 3.76 -9.09
N PRO A 98 -35.39 4.79 -8.65
CA PRO A 98 -36.71 5.13 -9.17
C PRO A 98 -36.74 5.46 -10.68
N GLU A 99 -35.58 5.76 -11.26
CA GLU A 99 -35.41 6.15 -12.66
C GLU A 99 -35.46 4.96 -13.63
N MET A 100 -35.25 3.72 -13.16
CA MET A 100 -35.25 2.50 -13.98
C MET A 100 -36.59 1.75 -13.98
N ASP A 101 -37.43 1.96 -12.96
CA ASP A 101 -38.79 1.36 -12.87
C ASP A 101 -39.86 2.20 -13.57
N ALA A 102 -39.50 3.38 -14.10
CA ALA A 102 -40.39 4.20 -14.90
C ALA A 102 -40.41 3.71 -16.37
N PRO A 103 -41.55 3.79 -17.07
CA PRO A 103 -41.59 3.54 -18.51
C PRO A 103 -40.54 4.42 -19.22
N PRO A 104 -39.89 3.92 -20.29
CA PRO A 104 -38.83 4.65 -21.00
C PRO A 104 -39.32 6.05 -21.34
N ARG A 105 -38.73 7.08 -20.70
CA ARG A 105 -39.05 8.46 -21.04
C ARG A 105 -38.40 8.76 -22.39
N GLU A 106 -39.13 9.45 -23.25
CA GLU A 106 -38.56 9.95 -24.51
C GLU A 106 -37.28 10.72 -24.20
N HIS A 107 -36.16 10.18 -24.69
CA HIS A 107 -34.88 10.84 -24.55
C HIS A 107 -34.97 12.18 -25.27
N LEU A 108 -34.51 13.24 -24.61
CA LEU A 108 -34.31 14.56 -25.22
C LEU A 108 -33.56 14.35 -26.54
N SER A 109 -34.28 14.46 -27.65
CA SER A 109 -33.64 14.51 -28.95
C SER A 109 -32.77 15.78 -28.99
N LEU A 110 -31.73 15.78 -29.82
CA LEU A 110 -30.84 16.93 -30.00
C LEU A 110 -31.57 18.24 -30.40
N ASN A 111 -32.88 18.19 -30.65
CA ASN A 111 -33.72 19.33 -30.98
C ASN A 111 -34.21 20.11 -29.75
N GLY A 112 -34.02 19.62 -28.52
CA GLY A 112 -34.24 20.42 -27.31
C GLY A 112 -35.70 20.65 -26.92
N ASP A 113 -36.66 19.91 -27.49
CA ASP A 113 -38.10 20.10 -27.24
C ASP A 113 -38.61 19.48 -25.91
N GLY A 114 -37.71 19.00 -25.04
CA GLY A 114 -38.09 18.37 -23.76
C GLY A 114 -38.06 19.35 -22.59
N VAL A 115 -39.13 19.33 -21.77
CA VAL A 115 -39.22 20.11 -20.53
C VAL A 115 -38.13 19.64 -19.55
N LEU A 116 -37.18 20.54 -19.23
CA LEU A 116 -36.12 20.28 -18.26
C LEU A 116 -36.70 20.13 -16.84
N PRO A 117 -36.20 19.18 -16.02
CA PRO A 117 -36.71 18.98 -14.68
C PRO A 117 -36.39 20.18 -13.77
N PRO A 118 -37.29 20.52 -12.82
CA PRO A 118 -37.05 21.59 -11.87
C PRO A 118 -35.85 21.24 -10.99
N ARG A 119 -34.86 22.13 -11.00
CA ARG A 119 -33.65 22.02 -10.18
C ARG A 119 -34.02 22.44 -8.76
N TRP A 120 -33.69 21.59 -7.79
CA TRP A 120 -33.71 21.91 -6.36
C TRP A 120 -32.29 22.28 -5.93
#